data_AF-A0AA37TG79-F1
#
_entry.id   AF-A0AA37TG79-F1
#
_cell.length_a   1.000
_cell.length_b   1.000
_cell.length_c   1.000
_cell.angle_alpha   90.00
_cell.angle_beta   90.00
_cell.angle_gamma   90.00
#
_symmetry.space_group_name_H-M   'P 1'
#
loop_
_entity.id
_entity.type
_entity.pdbx_description
1 polymer ?
#
loop_
_entity_poly.entity_id
_entity_poly.type
_entity_poly.pdbx_seq_one_letter_code
_entity_poly.pdbx_strand_id
1 'polypeptide(L)'
;MCERSNISEHAFDGAAAWAALPAHVEARTGAFALECGVAMGIMAHAGGPALRAAEQAFDFSSQLLQEAVLGYDGVSDRDWLNDHLAADGGTFSVPSCVGMVCRQCRCSHNDPCEEGCGWLADGLRTACAAPEPDAGVEAAAPLQPGDVVVNGVVRHEPKLPEEEARAVVKGACRAVGASELAEVQPMRSDLRRLAAAIDGMHAEIEEEAP
;
A
#
# COMPACT_ATOMS: atom_id res chain seq x y z
N MET A 1 15.74 -25.77 5.42
CA MET A 1 15.56 -24.48 6.10
C MET A 1 15.81 -23.41 5.05
N CYS A 2 14.79 -22.68 4.60
CA CYS A 2 15.01 -21.57 3.66
C CYS A 2 15.78 -20.48 4.40
N GLU A 3 16.97 -20.15 3.90
CA GLU A 3 17.74 -19.02 4.42
C GLU A 3 16.88 -17.75 4.39
N ARG A 4 17.15 -16.85 5.34
CA ARG A 4 16.27 -15.72 5.66
C ARG A 4 16.07 -14.71 4.52
N SER A 5 16.69 -14.88 3.35
CA SER A 5 16.60 -13.89 2.25
C SER A 5 16.72 -14.50 0.84
N ASN A 6 15.87 -15.45 0.46
CA ASN A 6 15.77 -15.89 -0.95
C ASN A 6 14.94 -14.92 -1.82
N ILE A 7 14.81 -13.65 -1.43
CA ILE A 7 14.06 -12.63 -2.18
C ILE A 7 15.07 -11.70 -2.86
N SER A 8 14.94 -11.54 -4.17
CA SER A 8 15.77 -10.65 -4.99
C SER A 8 15.56 -9.18 -4.60
N GLU A 9 16.59 -8.36 -4.81
CA GLU A 9 16.48 -6.90 -4.69
C GLU A 9 15.64 -6.29 -5.82
N HIS A 10 15.54 -6.98 -6.95
CA HIS A 10 14.77 -6.55 -8.10
C HIS A 10 13.43 -7.27 -8.12
N ALA A 11 12.35 -6.50 -8.20
CA ALA A 11 11.02 -7.02 -8.44
C ALA A 11 10.91 -7.58 -9.86
N PHE A 12 10.07 -8.60 -10.03
CA PHE A 12 9.69 -9.09 -11.35
C PHE A 12 8.70 -8.11 -11.97
N ASP A 13 9.10 -7.47 -13.06
CA ASP A 13 8.22 -6.57 -13.82
C ASP A 13 7.37 -7.37 -14.80
N GLY A 14 6.15 -7.70 -14.36
CA GLY A 14 5.20 -8.45 -15.18
C GLY A 14 4.78 -7.73 -16.46
N ALA A 15 4.79 -6.39 -16.50
CA ALA A 15 4.40 -5.63 -17.69
C ALA A 15 5.51 -5.68 -18.74
N ALA A 16 6.77 -5.52 -18.33
CA ALA A 16 7.91 -5.69 -19.21
C ALA A 16 8.03 -7.12 -19.73
N ALA A 17 7.86 -8.12 -18.84
CA ALA A 17 7.88 -9.53 -19.22
C ALA A 17 6.78 -9.86 -20.24
N TRP A 18 5.55 -9.35 -20.01
CA TRP A 18 4.44 -9.48 -20.94
C TRP A 18 4.76 -8.92 -22.33
N ALA A 19 5.28 -7.69 -22.38
CA ALA A 19 5.60 -7.00 -23.63
C ALA A 19 6.72 -7.69 -24.43
N ALA A 20 7.54 -8.51 -23.78
CA ALA A 20 8.60 -9.29 -24.41
C ALA A 20 8.11 -10.65 -24.97
N LEU A 21 6.89 -11.08 -24.65
CA LEU A 21 6.37 -12.37 -25.11
C LEU A 21 6.13 -12.38 -26.62
N PRO A 22 6.25 -13.55 -27.27
CA PRO A 22 5.75 -13.73 -28.63
C PRO A 22 4.23 -13.44 -28.69
N ALA A 23 3.77 -12.76 -29.73
CA ALA A 23 2.37 -12.33 -29.86
C ALA A 23 1.32 -13.46 -29.70
N HIS A 24 1.66 -14.69 -30.10
CA HIS A 24 0.76 -15.84 -29.93
C HIS A 24 0.69 -16.33 -28.47
N VAL A 25 1.79 -16.21 -27.72
CA VAL A 25 1.82 -16.50 -26.27
C VAL A 25 1.07 -15.40 -25.53
N GLU A 26 1.33 -14.14 -25.85
CA GLU A 26 0.62 -12.98 -25.32
C GLU A 26 -0.91 -13.15 -25.45
N ALA A 27 -1.39 -13.42 -26.67
CA ALA A 27 -2.82 -13.59 -26.93
C ALA A 27 -3.43 -14.75 -26.12
N ARG A 28 -2.72 -15.88 -26.02
CA ARG A 28 -3.17 -17.06 -25.28
C ARG A 28 -3.22 -16.78 -23.77
N THR A 29 -2.16 -16.21 -23.21
CA THR A 29 -2.11 -15.81 -21.80
C THR A 29 -3.22 -14.81 -21.47
N GLY A 30 -3.51 -13.88 -22.38
CA GLY A 30 -4.54 -12.86 -22.20
C GLY A 30 -5.94 -13.45 -22.18
N ALA A 31 -6.21 -14.41 -23.07
CA ALA A 31 -7.47 -15.14 -23.09
C ALA A 31 -7.71 -15.90 -21.77
N PHE A 32 -6.70 -16.65 -21.29
CA PHE A 32 -6.84 -17.41 -20.04
C PHE A 32 -6.97 -16.51 -18.80
N ALA A 33 -6.22 -15.41 -18.73
CA ALA A 33 -6.34 -14.44 -17.65
C ALA A 33 -7.75 -13.80 -17.60
N LEU A 34 -8.33 -13.47 -18.77
CA LEU A 34 -9.71 -12.98 -18.86
C LEU A 34 -10.72 -14.02 -18.37
N GLU A 35 -10.56 -15.29 -18.76
CA GLU A 35 -11.43 -16.37 -18.29
C GLU A 35 -11.34 -16.56 -16.77
N CYS A 36 -10.14 -16.52 -16.17
CA CYS A 36 -9.97 -16.52 -14.72
C CYS A 36 -10.75 -15.37 -14.06
N GLY A 37 -10.60 -14.15 -14.57
CA GLY A 37 -11.26 -12.96 -14.03
C GLY A 37 -12.79 -13.05 -14.10
N VAL A 38 -13.34 -13.53 -15.22
CA VAL A 38 -14.78 -13.75 -15.37
C VAL A 38 -15.28 -14.83 -14.41
N ALA A 39 -14.55 -15.94 -14.28
CA ALA A 39 -14.89 -17.00 -13.34
C ALA A 39 -14.93 -16.48 -11.89
N MET A 40 -13.93 -15.70 -11.47
CA MET A 40 -13.92 -15.05 -10.15
C MET A 40 -15.13 -14.14 -9.93
N GLY A 41 -15.51 -13.35 -10.95
CA GLY A 41 -16.73 -12.54 -10.89
C GLY A 41 -18.00 -13.37 -10.72
N ILE A 42 -18.12 -14.51 -11.41
CA ILE A 42 -19.26 -15.41 -11.24
C ILE A 42 -19.26 -16.03 -9.84
N MET A 43 -18.11 -16.50 -9.34
CA MET A 43 -18.00 -17.08 -7.99
C MET A 43 -18.42 -16.10 -6.89
N ALA A 44 -18.13 -14.80 -7.06
CA ALA A 44 -18.51 -13.77 -6.12
C ALA A 44 -20.01 -13.45 -6.09
N HIS A 45 -20.75 -13.78 -7.14
CA HIS A 45 -22.13 -13.29 -7.35
C HIS A 45 -23.17 -14.38 -7.64
N ALA A 46 -22.77 -15.60 -7.98
CA ALA A 46 -23.66 -16.68 -8.36
C ALA A 46 -23.61 -17.86 -7.36
N GLY A 47 -24.69 -18.63 -7.32
CA GLY A 47 -24.76 -19.89 -6.60
C GLY A 47 -25.14 -21.05 -7.52
N GLY A 48 -25.25 -22.26 -6.94
CA GLY A 48 -25.78 -23.43 -7.64
C GLY A 48 -24.94 -23.86 -8.86
N PRO A 49 -25.56 -24.23 -10.00
CA PRO A 49 -24.83 -24.71 -11.16
C PRO A 49 -23.82 -23.73 -11.76
N ALA A 50 -24.12 -22.43 -11.73
CA ALA A 50 -23.24 -21.40 -12.27
C ALA A 50 -21.95 -21.26 -11.44
N LEU A 51 -22.06 -21.34 -10.11
CA LEU A 51 -20.91 -21.36 -9.21
C LEU A 51 -19.97 -22.54 -9.54
N ARG A 52 -20.52 -23.77 -9.62
CA ARG A 52 -19.71 -24.96 -9.95
C ARG A 52 -19.02 -24.86 -11.31
N ALA A 53 -19.71 -24.30 -12.31
CA ALA A 53 -19.13 -24.09 -13.63
C ALA A 53 -17.99 -23.07 -13.57
N ALA A 54 -18.13 -22.01 -12.77
CA ALA A 54 -17.10 -21.00 -12.59
C ALA A 54 -15.89 -21.54 -11.82
N GLU A 55 -16.08 -22.35 -10.77
CA GLU A 55 -15.00 -23.03 -10.06
C GLU A 55 -14.18 -23.89 -11.03
N GLN A 56 -14.84 -24.73 -11.83
CA GLN A 56 -14.18 -25.58 -12.82
C GLN A 56 -13.46 -24.75 -13.90
N ALA A 57 -14.07 -23.65 -14.35
CA ALA A 57 -13.47 -22.76 -15.33
C ALA A 57 -12.22 -22.06 -14.76
N PHE A 58 -12.26 -21.62 -13.50
CA PHE A 58 -11.12 -21.02 -12.81
C PHE A 58 -9.97 -22.00 -12.68
N ASP A 59 -10.24 -23.23 -12.22
CA ASP A 59 -9.20 -24.27 -12.07
C ASP A 59 -8.54 -24.59 -13.42
N PHE A 60 -9.33 -24.73 -14.48
CA PHE A 60 -8.80 -25.07 -15.80
C PHE A 60 -8.04 -23.91 -16.44
N SER A 61 -8.60 -22.70 -16.40
CA SER A 61 -7.96 -21.49 -16.95
C SER A 61 -6.70 -21.11 -16.19
N SER A 62 -6.65 -21.31 -14.86
CA SER A 62 -5.44 -21.02 -14.06
C SER A 62 -4.29 -21.97 -14.37
N GLN A 63 -4.57 -23.26 -14.60
CA GLN A 63 -3.59 -24.24 -15.08
C GLN A 63 -3.06 -23.85 -16.47
N LEU A 64 -3.96 -23.56 -17.41
CA LEU A 64 -3.59 -23.15 -18.76
C LEU A 64 -2.83 -21.82 -18.77
N LEU A 65 -3.18 -20.89 -17.88
CA LEU A 65 -2.46 -19.63 -17.69
C LEU A 65 -1.04 -19.91 -17.21
N GLN A 66 -0.86 -20.77 -16.21
CA GLN A 66 0.46 -21.17 -15.72
C GLN A 66 1.31 -21.80 -16.83
N GLU A 67 0.74 -22.72 -17.61
CA GLU A 67 1.42 -23.35 -18.75
C GLU A 67 1.77 -22.35 -19.85
N ALA A 68 0.90 -21.37 -20.12
CA ALA A 68 1.17 -20.33 -21.12
C ALA A 68 2.29 -19.39 -20.68
N VAL A 69 2.36 -19.05 -19.39
CA VAL A 69 3.37 -18.14 -18.82
C VAL A 69 4.71 -18.83 -18.58
N LEU A 70 4.72 -20.05 -18.04
CA LEU A 70 5.93 -20.76 -17.61
C LEU A 70 6.32 -21.92 -18.52
N GLY A 71 5.57 -22.12 -19.62
CA GLY A 71 5.88 -23.13 -20.63
C GLY A 71 7.07 -22.74 -21.51
N TYR A 72 7.34 -23.59 -22.49
CA TYR A 72 8.53 -23.51 -23.35
C TYR A 72 8.77 -22.13 -24.02
N ASP A 73 7.69 -21.48 -24.50
CA ASP A 73 7.76 -20.18 -25.18
C ASP A 73 7.37 -19.00 -24.26
N GLY A 74 7.25 -19.25 -22.95
CA GLY A 74 6.80 -18.27 -21.97
C GLY A 74 7.91 -17.35 -21.44
N VAL A 75 7.70 -16.85 -20.23
CA VAL A 75 8.70 -16.11 -19.45
C VAL A 75 9.82 -17.06 -19.06
N SER A 76 11.08 -16.64 -19.24
CA SER A 76 12.22 -17.46 -18.88
C SER A 76 12.36 -17.53 -17.37
N ASP A 77 12.77 -18.69 -16.84
CA ASP A 77 13.15 -18.82 -15.43
C ASP A 77 14.17 -17.76 -15.02
N ARG A 78 15.08 -17.38 -15.91
CA ARG A 78 16.11 -16.35 -15.66
C ARG A 78 15.54 -14.95 -15.39
N ASP A 79 14.29 -14.70 -15.77
CA ASP A 79 13.63 -13.41 -15.56
C ASP A 79 13.11 -13.25 -14.12
N TRP A 80 12.87 -14.36 -13.42
CA TRP A 80 12.33 -14.36 -12.06
C TRP A 80 13.14 -15.18 -11.04
N LEU A 81 14.13 -15.94 -11.50
CA LEU A 81 15.08 -16.71 -10.70
C LEU A 81 16.51 -16.24 -11.01
N ASN A 82 17.19 -15.74 -9.97
CA ASN A 82 18.59 -15.35 -10.07
C ASN A 82 19.49 -16.52 -9.64
N ASP A 83 19.97 -17.28 -10.62
CA ASP A 83 20.78 -18.51 -10.47
C ASP A 83 22.24 -18.25 -10.05
N HIS A 84 22.66 -17.00 -9.87
CA HIS A 84 24.07 -16.67 -9.59
C HIS A 84 24.57 -17.06 -8.18
N LEU A 85 23.79 -17.75 -7.36
CA LEU A 85 24.18 -18.21 -6.03
C LEU A 85 24.18 -19.75 -5.94
N ALA A 86 25.28 -20.35 -6.38
CA ALA A 86 25.49 -21.79 -6.54
C ALA A 86 25.62 -22.61 -5.23
N ALA A 87 25.24 -22.08 -4.08
CA ALA A 87 25.29 -22.79 -2.79
C ALA A 87 23.97 -22.74 -1.99
N ASP A 88 23.19 -21.66 -2.14
CA ASP A 88 22.15 -21.31 -1.15
C ASP A 88 20.71 -21.29 -1.72
N GLY A 89 20.52 -21.74 -2.98
CA GLY A 89 19.18 -21.97 -3.55
C GLY A 89 18.57 -20.81 -4.34
N GLY A 90 19.38 -19.85 -4.80
CA GLY A 90 18.95 -18.73 -5.65
C GLY A 90 18.07 -17.69 -4.94
N THR A 91 17.90 -16.53 -5.58
CA THR A 91 16.90 -15.53 -5.13
C THR A 91 15.79 -15.38 -6.15
N PHE A 92 14.58 -15.15 -5.65
CA PHE A 92 13.36 -15.04 -6.46
C PHE A 92 12.93 -13.57 -6.54
N SER A 93 12.69 -13.08 -7.75
CA SER A 93 12.11 -11.77 -7.98
C SER A 93 10.61 -11.80 -7.72
N VAL A 94 10.16 -11.08 -6.69
CA VAL A 94 8.74 -10.99 -6.33
C VAL A 94 8.00 -10.12 -7.34
N PRO A 95 6.78 -10.49 -7.80
CA PRO A 95 6.00 -9.67 -8.71
C PRO A 95 5.80 -8.23 -8.21
N SER A 96 6.02 -7.25 -9.10
CA SER A 96 5.95 -5.82 -8.78
C SER A 96 4.58 -5.36 -8.24
N CYS A 97 3.49 -6.06 -8.59
CA CYS A 97 2.14 -5.76 -8.09
C CYS A 97 1.98 -5.95 -6.56
N VAL A 98 2.88 -6.70 -5.92
CA VAL A 98 2.91 -6.90 -4.47
C VAL A 98 3.49 -5.66 -3.75
N GLY A 99 4.17 -4.77 -4.48
CA GLY A 99 4.88 -3.62 -3.94
C GLY A 99 6.20 -4.00 -3.25
N MET A 100 6.70 -3.13 -2.38
CA MET A 100 7.93 -3.40 -1.63
C MET A 100 7.73 -4.59 -0.68
N VAL A 101 8.75 -5.45 -0.55
CA VAL A 101 8.72 -6.62 0.35
C VAL A 101 9.90 -6.57 1.31
N CYS A 102 9.64 -6.75 2.61
CA CYS A 102 10.69 -6.80 3.61
C CYS A 102 11.48 -8.09 3.44
N ARG A 103 12.78 -8.00 3.17
CA ARG A 103 13.64 -9.18 2.97
C ARG A 103 13.91 -9.97 4.25
N GLN A 104 13.49 -9.46 5.42
CA GLN A 104 13.60 -10.16 6.69
C GLN A 104 12.28 -10.82 7.12
N CYS A 105 11.19 -10.06 7.26
CA CYS A 105 9.90 -10.58 7.73
C CYS A 105 8.94 -11.00 6.61
N ARG A 106 9.25 -10.70 5.35
CA ARG A 106 8.46 -11.03 4.15
C ARG A 106 7.12 -10.30 4.03
N CYS A 107 6.78 -9.41 4.95
CA CYS A 107 5.60 -8.54 4.81
C CYS A 107 5.77 -7.61 3.61
N SER A 108 4.71 -7.50 2.80
CA SER A 108 4.66 -6.65 1.60
C SER A 108 3.93 -5.34 1.88
N HIS A 109 4.10 -4.32 1.04
CA HIS A 109 3.38 -3.05 1.20
C HIS A 109 1.86 -3.27 1.32
N ASN A 110 1.32 -4.22 0.56
CA ASN A 110 -0.10 -4.55 0.52
C ASN A 110 -0.52 -5.60 1.57
N ASP A 111 0.43 -6.14 2.34
CA ASP A 111 0.24 -7.08 3.44
C ASP A 111 1.24 -6.76 4.58
N PRO A 112 1.01 -5.65 5.31
CA PRO A 112 1.92 -5.20 6.36
C PRO A 112 1.85 -6.08 7.61
N CYS A 113 2.88 -5.99 8.45
CA CYS A 113 2.87 -6.66 9.74
C CYS A 113 1.69 -6.17 10.62
N GLU A 114 1.19 -7.03 11.51
CA GLU A 114 0.07 -6.71 12.42
C GLU A 114 0.31 -5.44 13.25
N GLU A 115 1.56 -5.16 13.62
CA GLU A 115 1.94 -4.01 14.46
C GLU A 115 2.01 -2.67 13.69
N GLY A 116 1.81 -2.66 12.37
CA GLY A 116 1.85 -1.42 11.59
C GLY A 116 3.26 -0.85 11.47
N CYS A 117 4.14 -1.56 10.78
CA CYS A 117 5.52 -1.15 10.55
C CYS A 117 5.68 -0.30 9.27
N GLY A 118 6.39 0.83 9.39
CA GLY A 118 6.81 1.64 8.25
C GLY A 118 8.00 1.04 7.49
N TRP A 119 8.40 1.67 6.39
CA TRP A 119 9.61 1.32 5.63
C TRP A 119 10.78 2.17 6.12
N LEU A 120 11.89 1.53 6.47
CA LEU A 120 13.14 2.21 6.81
C LEU A 120 14.00 2.46 5.56
N ALA A 121 14.04 1.47 4.68
CA ALA A 121 14.76 1.50 3.41
C ALA A 121 14.10 0.51 2.43
N ASP A 122 14.56 0.51 1.19
CA ASP A 122 14.07 -0.43 0.17
C ASP A 122 14.29 -1.88 0.61
N GLY A 123 13.17 -2.60 0.75
CA GLY A 123 13.16 -3.98 1.21
C GLY A 123 13.47 -4.18 2.69
N LEU A 124 13.42 -3.13 3.53
CA LEU A 124 13.59 -3.22 4.98
C LEU A 124 12.56 -2.37 5.73
N ARG A 125 11.80 -3.00 6.62
CA ARG A 125 10.83 -2.33 7.49
C ARG A 125 11.45 -1.85 8.79
N THR A 126 10.89 -0.80 9.38
CA THR A 126 11.36 -0.23 10.66
C THR A 126 11.40 -1.25 11.79
N ALA A 127 10.38 -2.12 11.88
CA ALA A 127 10.34 -3.20 12.88
C ALA A 127 11.38 -4.31 12.67
N CYS A 128 11.93 -4.42 11.45
CA CYS A 128 12.98 -5.38 11.10
C CYS A 128 14.37 -4.75 11.09
N ALA A 129 14.47 -3.43 11.26
CA ALA A 129 15.74 -2.82 11.58
C ALA A 129 16.11 -3.34 12.97
N ALA A 130 17.09 -4.23 13.03
CA ALA A 130 17.66 -4.60 14.32
C ALA A 130 18.04 -3.31 15.04
N PRO A 131 17.76 -3.17 16.36
CA PRO A 131 18.36 -2.09 17.10
C PRO A 131 19.86 -2.26 16.94
N GLU A 132 20.53 -1.30 16.29
CA GLU A 132 21.98 -1.26 16.31
C GLU A 132 22.41 -1.41 17.77
N PRO A 133 23.31 -2.33 18.11
CA PRO A 133 23.72 -2.54 19.49
C PRO A 133 24.30 -1.22 20.00
N ASP A 134 23.54 -0.54 20.86
CA ASP A 134 23.85 0.72 21.54
C ASP A 134 25.11 1.42 20.99
N ALA A 135 24.95 2.15 19.88
CA ALA A 135 25.83 3.28 19.61
C ALA A 135 25.52 4.30 20.71
N GLY A 136 26.14 4.10 21.89
CA GLY A 136 25.87 4.73 23.17
C GLY A 136 25.07 6.01 23.04
N VAL A 137 23.75 5.89 23.11
CA VAL A 137 22.88 7.05 23.23
C VAL A 137 23.10 7.52 24.65
N GLU A 138 24.09 8.40 24.83
CA GLU A 138 24.26 9.20 26.04
C GLU A 138 22.88 9.74 26.35
N ALA A 139 22.30 9.30 27.47
CA ALA A 139 20.93 9.61 27.83
C ALA A 139 20.73 11.12 27.64
N ALA A 140 19.90 11.48 26.64
CA ALA A 140 19.64 12.87 26.35
C ALA A 140 19.24 13.55 27.66
N ALA A 141 19.92 14.67 27.97
CA ALA A 141 19.66 15.40 29.20
C ALA A 141 18.14 15.62 29.35
N PRO A 142 17.57 15.45 30.55
CA PRO A 142 16.13 15.52 30.75
C PRO A 142 15.58 16.82 30.17
N LEU A 143 14.56 16.68 29.30
CA LEU A 143 13.85 17.80 28.70
C LEU A 143 13.36 18.75 29.79
N GLN A 144 13.59 20.04 29.63
CA GLN A 144 13.07 21.05 30.55
C GLN A 144 11.56 21.22 30.29
N PRO A 145 10.77 21.59 31.31
CA PRO A 145 9.37 21.95 31.11
C PRO A 145 9.23 23.05 30.04
N GLY A 146 8.54 22.76 28.94
CA GLY A 146 8.40 23.66 27.77
C GLY A 146 9.18 23.22 26.54
N ASP A 147 9.99 22.17 26.63
CA ASP A 147 10.68 21.60 25.47
C ASP A 147 9.74 20.68 24.67
N VAL A 148 9.78 20.81 23.34
CA VAL A 148 9.06 19.99 22.36
C VAL A 148 10.05 19.48 21.33
N VAL A 149 9.98 18.18 21.00
CA VAL A 149 10.84 17.56 19.98
C VAL A 149 10.12 17.57 18.64
N VAL A 150 10.67 18.32 17.68
CA VAL A 150 10.13 18.38 16.30
C VAL A 150 11.22 17.92 15.34
N ASN A 151 10.99 16.81 14.63
CA ASN A 151 11.95 16.19 13.70
C ASN A 151 13.34 15.92 14.34
N GLY A 152 13.36 15.44 15.59
CA GLY A 152 14.60 15.15 16.31
C GLY A 152 15.36 16.37 16.84
N VAL A 153 14.83 17.60 16.67
CA VAL A 153 15.39 18.82 17.24
C VAL A 153 14.57 19.26 18.44
N VAL A 154 15.22 19.40 19.60
CA VAL A 154 14.60 19.97 20.80
C VAL A 154 14.40 21.48 20.58
N ARG A 155 13.15 21.93 20.67
CA ARG A 155 12.77 23.34 20.63
C ARG A 155 12.10 23.70 21.94
N HIS A 156 12.50 24.82 22.52
CA HIS A 156 11.76 25.37 23.65
C HIS A 156 10.58 26.17 23.11
N GLU A 157 9.36 25.70 23.33
CA GLU A 157 8.16 26.48 23.03
C GLU A 157 7.89 27.44 24.20
N PRO A 158 8.05 28.76 24.02
CA PRO A 158 7.68 29.70 25.06
C PRO A 158 6.17 29.55 25.32
N LYS A 159 5.77 29.44 26.59
CA LYS A 159 4.37 29.51 26.98
C LYS A 159 3.79 30.86 26.54
N LEU A 160 3.07 30.87 25.43
CA LEU A 160 2.29 32.01 25.02
C LEU A 160 1.14 32.20 26.04
N PRO A 161 0.87 33.44 26.48
CA PRO A 161 -0.36 33.76 27.19
C PRO A 161 -1.58 33.29 26.37
N GLU A 162 -2.64 32.84 27.04
CA GLU A 162 -3.83 32.26 26.39
C GLU A 162 -4.43 33.18 25.32
N GLU A 163 -4.36 34.50 25.52
CA GLU A 163 -4.82 35.51 24.56
C GLU A 163 -3.99 35.52 23.27
N GLU A 164 -2.67 35.40 23.36
CA GLU A 164 -1.78 35.32 22.20
C GLU A 164 -1.91 33.99 21.46
N ALA A 165 -2.05 32.87 22.19
CA ALA A 165 -2.30 31.57 21.60
C ALA A 165 -3.62 31.55 20.79
N ARG A 166 -4.69 32.15 21.36
CA ARG A 166 -5.98 32.31 20.66
C ARG A 166 -5.86 33.20 19.42
N ALA A 167 -5.05 34.26 19.47
CA ALA A 167 -4.81 35.13 18.33
C ALA A 167 -4.08 34.40 17.18
N VAL A 168 -3.06 33.60 17.51
CA VAL A 168 -2.31 32.78 16.53
C VAL A 168 -3.22 31.76 15.85
N VAL A 169 -4.01 31.01 16.61
CA VAL A 169 -4.96 30.02 16.06
C VAL A 169 -6.01 30.70 15.16
N LYS A 170 -6.58 31.83 15.59
CA LYS A 170 -7.57 32.58 14.80
C LYS A 170 -6.98 33.14 13.51
N GLY A 171 -5.70 33.55 13.52
CA GLY A 171 -4.96 33.96 12.32
C GLY A 171 -4.75 32.80 11.35
N ALA A 172 -4.31 31.65 11.84
CA ALA A 172 -4.08 30.45 11.04
C ALA A 172 -5.38 29.94 10.38
N CYS A 173 -6.50 29.87 11.13
CA CYS A 173 -7.79 29.45 10.56
C CYS A 173 -8.29 30.40 9.46
N ARG A 174 -8.02 31.71 9.56
CA ARG A 174 -8.36 32.69 8.51
C ARG A 174 -7.52 32.51 7.25
N ALA A 175 -6.26 32.12 7.39
CA ALA A 175 -5.37 31.86 6.25
C ALA A 175 -5.79 30.60 5.48
N VAL A 176 -6.20 29.55 6.19
CA VAL A 176 -6.64 28.27 5.58
C VAL A 176 -8.03 28.39 4.93
N GLY A 177 -8.92 29.23 5.48
CA GLY A 177 -10.28 29.43 4.97
C GLY A 177 -10.41 30.10 3.60
N ALA A 178 -9.33 30.66 3.04
CA ALA A 178 -9.39 31.38 1.76
C ALA A 178 -8.74 30.64 0.58
N SER A 179 -7.71 29.80 0.82
CA SER A 179 -6.93 29.20 -0.27
C SER A 179 -7.30 27.75 -0.61
N GLU A 180 -7.80 26.95 0.34
CA GLU A 180 -7.99 25.50 0.11
C GLU A 180 -9.43 25.09 -0.27
N LEU A 181 -10.43 25.96 -0.07
CA LEU A 181 -11.84 25.67 -0.40
C LEU A 181 -12.18 25.82 -1.91
N ALA A 182 -11.21 26.27 -2.72
CA ALA A 182 -11.42 26.51 -4.15
C ALA A 182 -11.29 25.24 -5.02
N GLU A 183 -10.50 24.23 -4.62
CA GLU A 183 -10.07 23.15 -5.54
C GLU A 183 -10.71 21.78 -5.33
N VAL A 184 -11.47 21.56 -4.25
CA VAL A 184 -12.08 20.24 -3.98
C VAL A 184 -13.60 20.28 -4.29
N GLN A 185 -14.01 19.91 -5.51
CA GLN A 185 -15.43 19.88 -5.87
C GLN A 185 -16.26 18.72 -5.29
N PRO A 186 -15.76 17.48 -5.05
CA PRO A 186 -16.65 16.41 -4.58
C PRO A 186 -16.94 16.46 -3.07
N MET A 187 -16.08 17.06 -2.23
CA MET A 187 -16.29 17.13 -0.76
C MET A 187 -17.11 18.34 -0.30
N ARG A 188 -17.68 19.13 -1.23
CA ARG A 188 -18.42 20.36 -0.89
C ARG A 188 -19.75 20.11 -0.18
N SER A 189 -20.40 18.95 -0.36
CA SER A 189 -21.66 18.67 0.34
C SER A 189 -21.43 18.38 1.83
N ASP A 190 -20.40 17.60 2.14
CA ASP A 190 -20.20 17.08 3.48
C ASP A 190 -19.51 18.10 4.39
N LEU A 191 -18.59 18.90 3.83
CA LEU A 191 -18.00 20.03 4.55
C LEU A 191 -19.00 21.17 4.79
N ARG A 192 -19.96 21.40 3.89
CA ARG A 192 -21.06 22.35 4.14
C ARG A 192 -22.02 21.86 5.23
N ARG A 193 -22.32 20.55 5.25
CA ARG A 193 -23.11 19.93 6.33
C ARG A 193 -22.40 20.04 7.68
N LEU A 194 -21.09 19.83 7.70
CA LEU A 194 -20.27 19.94 8.90
C LEU A 194 -20.17 21.40 9.38
N ALA A 195 -19.96 22.36 8.47
CA ALA A 195 -19.93 23.79 8.79
C ALA A 195 -21.29 24.28 9.32
N ALA A 196 -22.40 23.86 8.71
CA ALA A 196 -23.75 24.17 9.17
C ALA A 196 -24.07 23.56 10.55
N ALA A 197 -23.51 22.38 10.85
CA ALA A 197 -23.64 21.76 12.16
C ALA A 197 -22.79 22.46 13.25
N ILE A 198 -21.64 23.01 12.87
CA ILE A 198 -20.74 23.77 13.75
C ILE A 198 -21.31 25.18 14.04
N ASP A 199 -21.90 25.83 13.04
CA ASP A 199 -22.52 27.16 13.20
C ASP A 199 -23.89 27.12 13.90
N GLY A 200 -24.46 25.93 14.06
CA GLY A 200 -25.56 25.59 14.98
C GLY A 200 -26.71 26.59 15.09
N MET A 201 -27.85 26.30 14.44
CA MET A 201 -29.23 26.40 14.97
C MET A 201 -30.29 26.52 13.85
N HIS A 202 -31.31 25.65 13.94
CA HIS A 202 -32.64 25.69 13.30
C HIS A 202 -32.73 25.87 11.77
N ALA A 203 -32.72 24.75 11.03
CA ALA A 203 -33.55 24.64 9.84
C ALA A 203 -34.38 23.37 9.97
N GLU A 204 -35.68 23.53 10.17
CA GLU A 204 -36.65 22.44 10.05
C GLU A 204 -36.50 21.84 8.65
N ILE A 205 -36.21 20.54 8.58
CA ILE A 205 -36.24 19.80 7.33
C ILE A 205 -37.72 19.48 7.09
N GLU A 206 -38.37 20.26 6.23
CA GLU A 206 -39.67 19.88 5.69
C GLU A 206 -39.47 18.60 4.86
N GLU A 207 -40.01 17.48 5.35
CA GLU A 207 -40.20 16.25 4.59
C GLU A 207 -41.24 16.52 3.48
N GLU A 208 -40.80 16.59 2.22
CA GLU A 208 -41.71 16.47 1.08
C GLU A 208 -42.26 15.03 1.03
N ALA A 209 -43.54 14.90 1.37
CA ALA A 209 -44.38 13.76 1.03
C ALA A 209 -44.66 13.74 -0.51
N PRO A 210 -45.09 12.60 -1.07
CA PRO A 210 -44.68 12.04 -2.37
C PRO A 210 -45.02 12.83 -3.63
#